data_AF-E3RWD1-F1
#
_entry.id   AF-E3RWD1-F1
#
_cell.length_a   1.000
_cell.length_b   1.000
_cell.length_c   1.000
_cell.angle_alpha   90.00
_cell.angle_beta   90.00
_cell.angle_gamma   90.00
#
_symmetry.space_group_name_H-M   'P 1'
#
loop_
_entity.id
_entity.type
_entity.pdbx_description
1 polymer ?
#
loop_
_entity_poly.entity_id
_entity_poly.type
_entity_poly.pdbx_seq_one_letter_code
_entity_poly.pdbx_strand_id
1 'polypeptide(L)'
;MSYSSQHSSTITPALHQLQPLELDNYIVAIGPGHEQFTGTPNGYNVTHLPPAITNAIALGHINKITWASYGCNTESWFFAFELADGKPSFEYGHGIPRDLISFIRNLQGSEILLAALRVQLGANDSFVAWSMSAWACANVPPQLQAKLREGSSASLDGVITKGSLRNGTLDNVQWHANGSFYIKSGHVHLVNFQSKLMDSKWNELWEGLIRSERMRKINGELAYVTISPYSRHGDTFVFIKKQVQGKEPPFIVSFEGEPVHSNLTISTAQATADAVTASKRPHSAQRNRQAFALPKETSLPDHRIQHIPHNPEEDVPFQWATSKKSGRPHRNDGWELELTKGKKIKVTRDMGRGWFLVMGAQGRQGYVHGSWLDFGDGKVHRDLQAAYTQFRGDVKMLQLAPGWLVKFPNMASYVDECSQLGCQQLKEDDTKLGICIHDLRELLAASGKCSYEWLREGRNVWHPDRFARFCHAEHVDEMKPMAEQMFVMYTKLMEFYKV
;
A
#
# COMPACT_ATOMS: atom_id res chain seq x y z
N MET A 1 -7.33 -14.52 13.46
CA MET A 1 -8.72 -14.46 12.99
C MET A 1 -8.72 -14.31 11.48
N SER A 2 -9.05 -15.38 10.74
CA SER A 2 -9.09 -15.35 9.28
C SER A 2 -10.43 -14.81 8.79
N TYR A 3 -10.47 -13.57 8.33
CA TYR A 3 -11.61 -13.00 7.60
C TYR A 3 -11.88 -13.86 6.35
N SER A 4 -13.12 -14.36 6.22
CA SER A 4 -13.52 -15.36 5.22
C SER A 4 -13.79 -14.74 3.85
N SER A 5 -13.57 -15.51 2.80
CA SER A 5 -13.87 -15.18 1.39
C SER A 5 -15.36 -15.00 1.09
N GLN A 6 -16.25 -15.20 2.06
CA GLN A 6 -17.70 -15.10 1.87
C GLN A 6 -18.21 -13.64 1.78
N HIS A 7 -17.43 -12.65 2.23
CA HIS A 7 -17.85 -11.25 2.14
C HIS A 7 -17.75 -10.64 0.74
N SER A 8 -16.89 -11.17 -0.14
CA SER A 8 -16.67 -10.55 -1.45
C SER A 8 -17.86 -10.67 -2.40
N SER A 9 -18.68 -11.72 -2.30
CA SER A 9 -19.78 -11.95 -3.25
C SER A 9 -20.99 -11.05 -2.99
N THR A 10 -21.16 -10.52 -1.78
CA THR A 10 -22.31 -9.68 -1.40
C THR A 10 -22.05 -8.18 -1.54
N ILE A 11 -20.79 -7.74 -1.49
CA ILE A 11 -20.47 -6.31 -1.53
C ILE A 11 -20.65 -5.71 -2.92
N THR A 12 -20.23 -6.41 -3.99
CA THR A 12 -20.29 -5.88 -5.36
C THR A 12 -21.73 -5.53 -5.79
N PRO A 13 -22.75 -6.40 -5.62
CA PRO A 13 -24.12 -6.06 -5.97
C PRO A 13 -24.67 -4.86 -5.17
N ALA A 14 -24.27 -4.73 -3.89
CA ALA A 14 -24.70 -3.62 -3.05
C ALA A 14 -24.09 -2.29 -3.51
N LEU A 15 -22.80 -2.27 -3.90
CA LEU A 15 -22.16 -1.07 -4.44
C LEU A 15 -22.77 -0.60 -5.76
N HIS A 16 -23.27 -1.51 -6.59
CA HIS A 16 -23.96 -1.15 -7.84
C HIS A 16 -25.31 -0.43 -7.61
N GLN A 17 -25.86 -0.47 -6.39
CA GLN A 17 -27.09 0.25 -6.05
C GLN A 17 -26.83 1.71 -5.67
N LEU A 18 -25.58 2.08 -5.35
CA LEU A 18 -25.23 3.45 -5.02
C LEU A 18 -25.29 4.33 -6.27
N GLN A 19 -25.83 5.54 -6.11
CA GLN A 19 -25.74 6.58 -7.12
C GLN A 19 -24.26 6.91 -7.40
N PRO A 20 -23.81 6.91 -8.66
CA PRO A 20 -22.44 7.29 -9.00
C PRO A 20 -22.10 8.73 -8.60
N LEU A 21 -20.80 9.03 -8.52
CA LEU A 21 -20.35 10.40 -8.31
C LEU A 21 -20.67 11.28 -9.52
N GLU A 22 -20.77 12.59 -9.28
CA GLU A 22 -20.86 13.57 -10.38
C GLU A 22 -19.55 13.61 -11.18
N LEU A 23 -19.61 14.17 -12.38
CA LEU A 23 -18.43 14.41 -13.21
C LEU A 23 -17.36 15.17 -12.42
N ASP A 24 -16.10 14.77 -12.62
CA ASP A 24 -14.91 15.33 -11.96
C ASP A 24 -14.82 15.12 -10.44
N ASN A 25 -15.78 14.40 -9.83
CA ASN A 25 -15.70 14.00 -8.43
C ASN A 25 -15.15 12.58 -8.32
N TYR A 26 -14.10 12.44 -7.52
CA TYR A 26 -13.40 11.19 -7.29
C TYR A 26 -13.14 11.02 -5.79
N ILE A 27 -13.09 9.77 -5.35
CA ILE A 27 -12.69 9.38 -4.00
C ILE A 27 -11.66 8.27 -4.17
N VAL A 28 -10.48 8.44 -3.55
CA VAL A 28 -9.50 7.36 -3.44
C VAL A 28 -8.96 7.34 -2.01
N ALA A 29 -9.44 6.39 -1.23
CA ALA A 29 -9.00 6.14 0.15
C ALA A 29 -8.16 4.87 0.21
N ILE A 30 -6.97 4.96 0.80
CA ILE A 30 -6.00 3.87 0.92
C ILE A 30 -5.69 3.71 2.41
N GLY A 31 -5.80 2.49 2.95
CA GLY A 31 -5.48 2.13 4.33
C GLY A 31 -4.10 1.50 4.51
N PRO A 32 -3.71 1.16 5.76
CA PRO A 32 -2.39 0.63 6.09
C PRO A 32 -2.14 -0.81 5.62
N GLY A 33 -3.18 -1.55 5.22
CA GLY A 33 -3.09 -2.90 4.68
C GLY A 33 -3.58 -2.96 3.25
N HIS A 34 -4.60 -3.77 3.02
CA HIS A 34 -5.21 -3.94 1.70
C HIS A 34 -6.49 -3.11 1.55
N GLU A 35 -6.85 -2.29 2.54
CA GLU A 35 -8.06 -1.48 2.52
C GLU A 35 -7.95 -0.39 1.46
N GLN A 36 -8.85 -0.43 0.50
CA GLN A 36 -8.95 0.54 -0.57
C GLN A 36 -10.42 0.76 -0.87
N PHE A 37 -10.80 2.03 -1.03
CA PHE A 37 -12.11 2.44 -1.50
C PHE A 37 -11.91 3.45 -2.63
N THR A 38 -12.52 3.19 -3.78
CA THR A 38 -12.53 4.09 -4.91
C THR A 38 -13.96 4.41 -5.33
N GLY A 39 -14.24 5.71 -5.47
CA GLY A 39 -15.47 6.22 -6.02
C GLY A 39 -15.16 7.04 -7.27
N THR A 40 -15.88 6.78 -8.36
CA THR A 40 -15.72 7.48 -9.64
C THR A 40 -17.11 7.80 -10.22
N PRO A 41 -17.17 8.62 -11.29
CA PRO A 41 -18.42 8.80 -12.03
C PRO A 41 -18.97 7.51 -12.64
N ASN A 42 -18.15 6.46 -12.78
CA ASN A 42 -18.55 5.15 -13.32
C ASN A 42 -18.94 4.14 -12.22
N GLY A 43 -19.01 4.57 -10.95
CA GLY A 43 -19.37 3.72 -9.82
C GLY A 43 -18.24 3.55 -8.81
N TYR A 44 -18.43 2.56 -7.93
CA TYR A 44 -17.58 2.33 -6.75
C TYR A 44 -16.89 0.98 -6.81
N ASN A 45 -15.68 0.91 -6.26
CA ASN A 45 -14.93 -0.32 -6.06
C ASN A 45 -14.29 -0.30 -4.67
N VAL A 46 -14.23 -1.47 -4.03
CA VAL A 46 -13.71 -1.60 -2.67
C VAL A 46 -13.05 -2.96 -2.48
N THR A 47 -11.95 -2.99 -1.73
CA THR A 47 -11.33 -4.23 -1.24
C THR A 47 -11.79 -4.58 0.17
N HIS A 48 -12.09 -3.57 0.99
CA HIS A 48 -12.59 -3.70 2.35
C HIS A 48 -13.53 -2.54 2.67
N LEU A 49 -14.70 -2.84 3.24
CA LEU A 49 -15.67 -1.84 3.67
C LEU A 49 -16.07 -2.12 5.13
N PRO A 50 -16.15 -1.10 6.01
CA PRO A 50 -16.56 -1.32 7.39
C PRO A 50 -17.97 -1.94 7.49
N PRO A 51 -18.21 -2.91 8.39
CA PRO A 51 -19.49 -3.61 8.47
C PRO A 51 -20.72 -2.71 8.63
N ALA A 52 -20.58 -1.60 9.37
CA ALA A 52 -21.64 -0.61 9.54
C ALA A 52 -22.07 0.00 8.20
N ILE A 53 -21.08 0.41 7.38
CA ILE A 53 -21.30 0.95 6.04
C ILE A 53 -21.84 -0.13 5.10
N THR A 54 -21.28 -1.34 5.12
CA THR A 54 -21.77 -2.47 4.29
C THR A 54 -23.24 -2.76 4.57
N ASN A 55 -23.64 -2.82 5.84
CA ASN A 55 -25.02 -3.06 6.23
C ASN A 55 -25.94 -1.92 5.80
N ALA A 56 -25.52 -0.66 5.99
CA ALA A 56 -26.31 0.49 5.60
C ALA A 56 -26.54 0.58 4.07
N ILE A 57 -25.57 0.20 3.25
CA ILE A 57 -25.73 0.08 1.79
C ILE A 57 -26.66 -1.08 1.45
N ALA A 58 -26.46 -2.25 2.06
CA ALA A 58 -27.28 -3.44 1.78
C ALA A 58 -28.77 -3.24 2.13
N LEU A 59 -29.07 -2.39 3.12
CA LEU A 59 -30.42 -2.00 3.50
C LEU A 59 -30.98 -0.83 2.67
N GLY A 60 -30.20 -0.27 1.74
CA GLY A 60 -30.61 0.88 0.91
C GLY A 60 -30.73 2.19 1.68
N HIS A 61 -30.12 2.31 2.86
CA HIS A 61 -30.15 3.55 3.64
C HIS A 61 -29.21 4.62 3.08
N ILE A 62 -28.11 4.20 2.44
CA ILE A 62 -27.13 5.08 1.80
C ILE A 62 -27.42 5.15 0.31
N ASN A 63 -27.64 6.35 -0.21
CA ASN A 63 -27.80 6.60 -1.65
C ASN A 63 -26.46 6.82 -2.36
N LYS A 64 -25.55 7.59 -1.76
CA LYS A 64 -24.29 8.01 -2.41
C LYS A 64 -23.19 8.19 -1.38
N ILE A 65 -21.99 7.66 -1.63
CA ILE A 65 -20.81 7.94 -0.78
C ILE A 65 -20.10 9.16 -1.33
N THR A 66 -19.91 10.20 -0.51
CA THR A 66 -19.34 11.49 -0.94
C THR A 66 -17.91 11.73 -0.45
N TRP A 67 -17.46 10.96 0.55
CA TRP A 67 -16.07 10.96 1.02
C TRP A 67 -15.74 9.68 1.77
N ALA A 68 -14.48 9.25 1.72
CA ALA A 68 -13.97 8.13 2.50
C ALA A 68 -12.51 8.39 2.92
N SER A 69 -12.13 7.90 4.11
CA SER A 69 -10.74 7.93 4.58
C SER A 69 -10.47 6.80 5.57
N TYR A 70 -9.29 6.21 5.48
CA TYR A 70 -8.80 5.16 6.38
C TYR A 70 -7.64 5.68 7.23
N GLY A 71 -7.69 5.39 8.53
CA GLY A 71 -6.68 5.69 9.54
C GLY A 71 -5.68 4.55 9.72
N CYS A 72 -4.80 4.67 10.71
CA CYS A 72 -3.65 3.78 10.88
C CYS A 72 -3.98 2.38 11.42
N ASN A 73 -5.26 2.07 11.65
CA ASN A 73 -5.75 0.76 12.05
C ASN A 73 -7.14 0.50 11.44
N THR A 74 -7.58 -0.75 11.45
CA THR A 74 -8.84 -1.19 10.79
C THR A 74 -10.10 -0.56 11.36
N GLU A 75 -10.04 -0.09 12.61
CA GLU A 75 -11.15 0.55 13.31
C GLU A 75 -11.14 2.08 13.19
N SER A 76 -10.11 2.65 12.55
CA SER A 76 -9.97 4.06 12.29
C SER A 76 -10.39 4.34 10.86
N TRP A 77 -11.61 4.82 10.67
CA TRP A 77 -12.16 5.13 9.35
C TRP A 77 -13.20 6.24 9.46
N PHE A 78 -13.43 6.94 8.35
CA PHE A 78 -14.45 7.98 8.23
C PHE A 78 -15.11 7.91 6.85
N PHE A 79 -16.44 7.90 6.82
CA PHE A 79 -17.24 7.94 5.59
C PHE A 79 -18.27 9.05 5.68
N ALA A 80 -18.32 9.93 4.68
CA ALA A 80 -19.44 10.85 4.48
C ALA A 80 -20.28 10.39 3.29
N PHE A 81 -21.60 10.54 3.40
CA PHE A 81 -22.54 10.00 2.43
C PHE A 81 -23.87 10.78 2.44
N GLU A 82 -24.67 10.58 1.40
CA GLU A 82 -26.06 11.01 1.32
C GLU A 82 -26.96 9.81 1.61
N LEU A 83 -27.95 10.01 2.48
CA LEU A 83 -28.98 9.04 2.79
C LEU A 83 -29.98 8.93 1.62
N ALA A 84 -30.87 7.93 1.67
CA ALA A 84 -31.93 7.72 0.68
C ALA A 84 -32.88 8.92 0.49
N ASP A 85 -33.04 9.75 1.52
CA ASP A 85 -33.82 10.99 1.48
C ASP A 85 -33.02 12.21 0.96
N GLY A 86 -31.76 12.00 0.56
CA GLY A 86 -30.84 13.04 0.11
C GLY A 86 -30.15 13.81 1.25
N LYS A 87 -30.45 13.52 2.52
CA LYS A 87 -29.83 14.21 3.66
C LYS A 87 -28.36 13.80 3.79
N PRO A 88 -27.42 14.76 3.92
CA PRO A 88 -26.02 14.43 4.16
C PRO A 88 -25.84 13.88 5.58
N SER A 89 -25.01 12.84 5.70
CA SER A 89 -24.66 12.18 6.95
C SER A 89 -23.21 11.68 6.89
N PHE A 90 -22.71 11.18 8.00
CA PHE A 90 -21.41 10.55 8.08
C PHE A 90 -21.37 9.53 9.22
N GLU A 91 -20.45 8.57 9.09
CA GLU A 91 -20.11 7.63 10.14
C GLU A 91 -18.59 7.54 10.27
N TYR A 92 -18.13 7.12 11.45
CA TYR A 92 -16.72 6.90 11.72
C TYR A 92 -16.52 5.72 12.65
N GLY A 93 -15.36 5.09 12.52
CA GLY A 93 -14.96 3.97 13.36
C GLY A 93 -14.52 4.42 14.75
N HIS A 94 -14.53 3.50 15.71
CA HIS A 94 -14.19 3.79 17.10
C HIS A 94 -12.69 4.05 17.33
N GLY A 95 -11.86 3.76 16.33
CA GLY A 95 -10.41 3.97 16.34
C GLY A 95 -9.96 5.34 15.81
N ILE A 96 -10.86 6.30 15.56
CA ILE A 96 -10.44 7.65 15.17
C ILE A 96 -9.85 8.45 16.35
N PRO A 97 -8.93 9.42 16.11
CA PRO A 97 -8.32 10.20 17.19
C PRO A 97 -9.34 10.93 18.08
N ARG A 98 -9.14 10.94 19.41
CA ARG A 98 -10.07 11.60 20.37
C ARG A 98 -10.23 13.09 20.10
N ASP A 99 -9.14 13.73 19.70
CA ASP A 99 -9.08 15.13 19.33
C ASP A 99 -9.97 15.46 18.11
N LEU A 100 -10.03 14.55 17.15
CA LEU A 100 -10.94 14.65 16.00
C LEU A 100 -12.41 14.55 16.45
N ILE A 101 -12.74 13.63 17.38
CA ILE A 101 -14.10 13.52 17.93
C ILE A 101 -14.53 14.84 18.59
N SER A 102 -13.63 15.48 19.34
CA SER A 102 -13.91 16.78 19.95
C SER A 102 -14.19 17.87 18.90
N PHE A 103 -13.43 17.89 17.81
CA PHE A 103 -13.68 18.82 16.70
C PHE A 103 -15.04 18.58 16.04
N ILE A 104 -15.38 17.32 15.72
CA ILE A 104 -16.67 16.96 15.13
C ILE A 104 -17.82 17.35 16.06
N ARG A 105 -17.69 17.13 17.36
CA ARG A 105 -18.69 17.54 18.36
C ARG A 105 -18.93 19.04 18.36
N ASN A 106 -17.88 19.86 18.19
CA ASN A 106 -18.03 21.31 18.13
C ASN A 106 -18.78 21.80 16.88
N LEU A 107 -18.93 20.97 15.85
CA LEU A 107 -19.75 21.27 14.68
C LEU A 107 -21.23 20.87 14.89
N GLN A 108 -21.54 20.11 15.96
CA GLN A 108 -22.92 19.74 16.30
C GLN A 108 -23.71 21.01 16.65
N GLY A 109 -24.66 21.36 15.79
CA GLY A 109 -25.42 22.61 15.88
C GLY A 109 -25.51 23.37 14.57
N SER A 110 -24.67 23.03 13.58
CA SER A 110 -24.78 23.56 12.22
C SER A 110 -24.88 22.43 11.20
N GLU A 111 -26.10 22.19 10.69
CA GLU A 111 -26.32 21.18 9.65
C GLU A 111 -25.50 21.46 8.39
N ILE A 112 -25.29 22.74 8.05
CA ILE A 112 -24.52 23.13 6.87
C ILE A 112 -23.03 22.78 7.04
N LEU A 113 -22.46 23.01 8.22
CA LEU A 113 -21.07 22.62 8.49
C LEU A 113 -20.90 21.10 8.56
N LEU A 114 -21.86 20.38 9.15
CA LEU A 114 -21.82 18.91 9.19
C LEU A 114 -21.95 18.30 7.79
N ALA A 115 -22.79 18.86 6.92
CA ALA A 115 -22.92 18.43 5.53
C ALA A 115 -21.61 18.60 4.73
N ALA A 116 -20.87 19.67 5.02
CA ALA A 116 -19.60 19.99 4.38
C ALA A 116 -18.39 19.31 5.05
N LEU A 117 -18.59 18.55 6.14
CA LEU A 117 -17.51 17.92 6.89
C LEU A 117 -16.78 16.89 6.03
N ARG A 118 -15.46 17.01 6.00
CA ARG A 118 -14.53 16.05 5.42
C ARG A 118 -13.42 15.76 6.43
N VAL A 119 -12.95 14.53 6.41
CA VAL A 119 -11.85 14.08 7.27
C VAL A 119 -10.89 13.27 6.44
N GLN A 120 -9.63 13.69 6.40
CA GLN A 120 -8.53 12.87 5.95
C GLN A 120 -7.80 12.34 7.19
N LEU A 121 -7.68 11.02 7.28
CA LEU A 121 -6.87 10.31 8.25
C LEU A 121 -5.54 9.92 7.61
N GLY A 122 -4.49 9.82 8.43
CA GLY A 122 -3.17 9.36 8.01
C GLY A 122 -2.52 8.44 9.04
N ALA A 123 -1.24 8.14 8.81
CA ALA A 123 -0.44 7.35 9.73
C ALA A 123 -0.30 8.03 11.10
N ASN A 124 0.01 7.24 12.14
CA ASN A 124 0.31 7.72 13.50
C ASN A 124 -0.77 8.65 14.10
N ASP A 125 -2.05 8.27 13.95
CA ASP A 125 -3.19 9.06 14.42
C ASP A 125 -3.22 10.51 13.90
N SER A 126 -2.58 10.76 12.75
CA SER A 126 -2.60 12.07 12.10
C SER A 126 -3.92 12.30 11.38
N PHE A 127 -4.40 13.54 11.42
CA PHE A 127 -5.62 13.91 10.70
C PHE A 127 -5.63 15.37 10.28
N VAL A 128 -6.40 15.64 9.22
CA VAL A 128 -6.92 16.96 8.87
C VAL A 128 -8.41 16.81 8.69
N ALA A 129 -9.20 17.57 9.45
CA ALA A 129 -10.64 17.66 9.30
C ALA A 129 -11.03 19.08 8.91
N TRP A 130 -11.99 19.23 8.02
CA TRP A 130 -12.43 20.53 7.56
C TRP A 130 -13.89 20.55 7.17
N SER A 131 -14.48 21.74 7.24
CA SER A 131 -15.83 22.05 6.80
C SER A 131 -15.82 23.47 6.24
N MET A 132 -15.97 23.59 4.92
CA MET A 132 -15.83 24.86 4.20
C MET A 132 -14.47 25.52 4.49
N SER A 133 -14.44 26.68 5.14
CA SER A 133 -13.21 27.40 5.51
C SER A 133 -12.63 26.96 6.85
N ALA A 134 -13.42 26.34 7.73
CA ALA A 134 -12.99 25.90 9.05
C ALA A 134 -12.21 24.58 8.96
N TRP A 135 -11.12 24.46 9.70
CA TRP A 135 -10.28 23.26 9.71
C TRP A 135 -9.61 23.02 11.06
N ALA A 136 -9.25 21.76 11.31
CA ALA A 136 -8.43 21.33 12.43
C ALA A 136 -7.47 20.20 11.99
N CYS A 137 -6.28 20.16 12.57
CA CYS A 137 -5.32 19.09 12.34
C CYS A 137 -4.50 18.76 13.59
N ALA A 138 -4.01 17.52 13.64
CA ALA A 138 -3.07 17.04 14.63
C ALA A 138 -2.11 16.01 14.02
N ASN A 139 -0.89 15.94 14.55
CA ASN A 139 0.16 14.98 14.15
C ASN A 139 0.50 14.95 12.64
N VAL A 140 0.19 16.02 11.90
CA VAL A 140 0.54 16.14 10.48
C VAL A 140 1.97 16.64 10.29
N PRO A 141 2.59 16.46 9.10
CA PRO A 141 3.91 17.02 8.83
C PRO A 141 3.99 18.53 9.12
N PRO A 142 5.06 19.03 9.77
CA PRO A 142 5.17 20.45 10.14
C PRO A 142 5.03 21.42 8.96
N GLN A 143 5.49 21.01 7.77
CA GLN A 143 5.38 21.81 6.55
C GLN A 143 3.93 21.99 6.09
N LEU A 144 3.10 20.95 6.21
CA LEU A 144 1.66 21.01 5.94
C LEU A 144 0.95 21.93 6.95
N GLN A 145 1.23 21.73 8.24
CA GLN A 145 0.66 22.55 9.30
C GLN A 145 1.00 24.03 9.11
N ALA A 146 2.25 24.36 8.81
CA ALA A 146 2.70 25.72 8.54
C ALA A 146 1.94 26.34 7.36
N LYS A 147 1.71 25.58 6.29
CA LYS A 147 0.95 26.07 5.12
C LYS A 147 -0.52 26.30 5.40
N LEU A 148 -1.17 25.44 6.19
CA LEU A 148 -2.55 25.69 6.64
C LEU A 148 -2.64 26.96 7.51
N ARG A 149 -1.62 27.24 8.33
CA ARG A 149 -1.55 28.44 9.18
C ARG A 149 -1.34 29.74 8.39
N GLU A 150 -0.51 29.72 7.34
CA GLU A 150 -0.15 30.91 6.55
C GLU A 150 -1.38 31.67 5.99
N GLY A 151 -2.42 30.93 5.59
CA GLY A 151 -3.64 31.50 4.98
C GLY A 151 -4.85 31.64 5.92
N SER A 152 -4.69 31.45 7.22
CA SER A 152 -5.82 31.31 8.15
C SER A 152 -5.71 32.16 9.42
N SER A 153 -6.76 32.11 10.25
CA SER A 153 -6.82 32.63 11.62
C SER A 153 -6.38 31.58 12.66
N ALA A 154 -5.39 30.75 12.34
CA ALA A 154 -5.06 29.57 13.13
C ALA A 154 -4.64 29.88 14.57
N SER A 155 -5.12 29.04 15.49
CA SER A 155 -4.72 28.98 16.89
C SER A 155 -4.34 27.56 17.28
N LEU A 156 -3.47 27.44 18.29
CA LEU A 156 -3.11 26.17 18.91
C LEU A 156 -3.97 25.96 20.15
N ASP A 157 -4.64 24.81 20.23
CA ASP A 157 -5.47 24.40 21.35
C ASP A 157 -5.05 22.99 21.79
N GLY A 158 -4.16 22.92 22.79
CA GLY A 158 -3.47 21.69 23.17
C GLY A 158 -2.60 21.15 22.04
N VAL A 159 -2.86 19.92 21.60
CA VAL A 159 -2.15 19.27 20.47
C VAL A 159 -2.80 19.58 19.11
N ILE A 160 -3.99 20.16 19.10
CA ILE A 160 -4.74 20.46 17.87
C ILE A 160 -4.38 21.86 17.41
N THR A 161 -4.07 22.01 16.13
CA THR A 161 -4.11 23.31 15.47
C THR A 161 -5.41 23.44 14.70
N LYS A 162 -6.16 24.51 14.95
CA LYS A 162 -7.42 24.78 14.26
C LYS A 162 -7.45 26.21 13.76
N GLY A 163 -8.21 26.47 12.71
CA GLY A 163 -8.33 27.80 12.14
C GLY A 163 -9.46 27.91 11.13
N SER A 164 -9.61 29.10 10.58
CA SER A 164 -10.47 29.35 9.43
C SER A 164 -9.68 30.03 8.33
N LEU A 165 -9.81 29.55 7.09
CA LEU A 165 -9.20 30.21 5.93
C LEU A 165 -9.75 31.62 5.80
N ARG A 166 -8.85 32.59 5.52
CA ARG A 166 -9.26 33.98 5.33
C ARG A 166 -10.10 34.17 4.07
N ASN A 167 -9.86 33.34 3.05
CA ASN A 167 -10.53 33.37 1.75
C ASN A 167 -10.80 31.93 1.28
N GLY A 168 -11.98 31.69 0.71
CA GLY A 168 -12.34 30.43 0.04
C GLY A 168 -12.64 29.26 0.99
N THR A 169 -12.75 28.07 0.39
CA THR A 169 -12.98 26.78 1.08
C THR A 169 -11.74 25.91 1.03
N LEU A 170 -11.64 24.95 1.93
CA LEU A 170 -10.68 23.85 1.82
C LEU A 170 -11.40 22.69 1.12
N ASP A 171 -10.86 22.24 -0.01
CA ASP A 171 -11.57 21.28 -0.87
C ASP A 171 -10.92 19.89 -0.85
N ASN A 172 -9.60 19.83 -0.71
CA ASN A 172 -8.86 18.57 -0.63
C ASN A 172 -7.52 18.79 0.09
N VAL A 173 -7.16 17.90 1.01
CA VAL A 173 -5.88 17.88 1.70
C VAL A 173 -5.35 16.46 1.73
N GLN A 174 -4.14 16.26 1.22
CA GLN A 174 -3.48 14.96 1.15
C GLN A 174 -2.04 15.09 1.63
N TRP A 175 -1.49 14.06 2.27
CA TRP A 175 -0.11 14.09 2.72
C TRP A 175 0.48 12.70 2.94
N HIS A 176 1.80 12.70 3.08
CA HIS A 176 2.58 11.54 3.48
C HIS A 176 3.53 11.90 4.63
N ALA A 177 3.95 10.89 5.41
CA ALA A 177 4.85 11.06 6.55
C ALA A 177 6.22 11.65 6.17
N ASN A 178 6.67 11.47 4.92
CA ASN A 178 7.92 12.07 4.42
C ASN A 178 7.86 13.60 4.25
N GLY A 179 6.72 14.24 4.51
CA GLY A 179 6.52 15.68 4.35
C GLY A 179 5.90 16.10 3.02
N SER A 180 5.62 15.16 2.12
CA SER A 180 4.86 15.46 0.91
C SER A 180 3.43 15.85 1.25
N PHE A 181 2.90 16.87 0.57
CA PHE A 181 1.50 17.27 0.72
C PHE A 181 0.92 17.90 -0.54
N TYR A 182 -0.40 17.91 -0.59
CA TYR A 182 -1.23 18.62 -1.54
C TYR A 182 -2.38 19.32 -0.80
N ILE A 183 -2.65 20.58 -1.13
CA ILE A 183 -3.79 21.35 -0.62
C ILE A 183 -4.50 21.99 -1.81
N LYS A 184 -5.82 21.79 -1.90
CA LYS A 184 -6.72 22.50 -2.81
C LYS A 184 -7.61 23.45 -2.03
N SER A 185 -7.62 24.71 -2.42
CA SER A 185 -8.53 25.73 -1.89
C SER A 185 -9.08 26.60 -3.01
N GLY A 186 -10.32 26.33 -3.44
CA GLY A 186 -10.92 26.92 -4.62
C GLY A 186 -10.08 26.66 -5.87
N HIS A 187 -9.53 27.73 -6.44
CA HIS A 187 -8.63 27.68 -7.61
C HIS A 187 -7.14 27.62 -7.24
N VAL A 188 -6.80 27.55 -5.96
CA VAL A 188 -5.42 27.51 -5.49
C VAL A 188 -5.01 26.07 -5.22
N HIS A 189 -3.91 25.65 -5.83
CA HIS A 189 -3.29 24.34 -5.64
C HIS A 189 -1.89 24.55 -5.04
N LEU A 190 -1.67 24.07 -3.82
CA LEU A 190 -0.38 24.11 -3.15
C LEU A 190 0.18 22.69 -3.08
N VAL A 191 1.40 22.51 -3.56
CA VAL A 191 2.05 21.19 -3.63
C VAL A 191 3.45 21.25 -3.05
N ASN A 192 3.86 20.16 -2.42
CA ASN A 192 5.23 19.90 -2.00
C ASN A 192 5.44 18.39 -2.08
N PHE A 193 6.23 17.90 -3.03
CA PHE A 193 6.46 16.47 -3.20
C PHE A 193 7.91 16.14 -2.88
N GLN A 194 8.10 15.30 -1.86
CA GLN A 194 9.41 14.83 -1.42
C GLN A 194 9.84 13.55 -2.14
N SER A 195 8.87 12.77 -2.65
CA SER A 195 9.16 11.67 -3.58
C SER A 195 9.58 12.22 -4.94
N LYS A 196 10.74 11.76 -5.42
CA LYS A 196 11.23 12.06 -6.78
C LYS A 196 10.31 11.50 -7.85
N LEU A 197 9.76 10.30 -7.62
CA LEU A 197 8.84 9.66 -8.56
C LEU A 197 7.55 10.49 -8.68
N MET A 198 6.96 10.87 -7.55
CA MET A 198 5.75 11.68 -7.51
C MET A 198 5.96 13.06 -8.15
N ASP A 199 7.07 13.74 -7.85
CA ASP A 199 7.41 15.03 -8.48
C ASP A 199 7.61 14.88 -10.00
N SER A 200 8.36 13.87 -10.45
CA SER A 200 8.57 13.60 -11.86
C SER A 200 7.25 13.33 -12.60
N LYS A 201 6.37 12.51 -12.05
CA LYS A 201 5.05 12.20 -12.64
C LYS A 201 4.09 13.37 -12.58
N TRP A 202 4.17 14.19 -11.54
CA TRP A 202 3.45 15.46 -11.51
C TRP A 202 3.91 16.39 -12.64
N ASN A 203 5.20 16.45 -12.94
CA ASN A 203 5.72 17.25 -14.05
C ASN A 203 5.32 16.69 -15.42
N GLU A 204 5.35 15.37 -15.59
CA GLU A 204 4.89 14.68 -16.81
C GLU A 204 3.43 14.99 -17.15
N LEU A 205 2.55 15.08 -16.14
CA LEU A 205 1.14 15.44 -16.32
C LEU A 205 0.94 16.81 -17.01
N TRP A 206 1.94 17.69 -16.92
CA TRP A 206 1.92 19.06 -17.44
C TRP A 206 3.11 19.34 -18.38
N GLU A 207 3.67 18.29 -18.99
CA GLU A 207 4.82 18.41 -19.87
C GLU A 207 4.55 19.35 -21.06
N GLY A 208 5.59 20.05 -21.51
CA GLY A 208 5.51 20.99 -22.64
C GLY A 208 4.88 22.36 -22.33
N LEU A 209 4.40 22.59 -21.10
CA LEU A 209 3.77 23.86 -20.71
C LEU A 209 4.77 24.80 -20.01
N ILE A 210 4.74 26.09 -20.38
CA ILE A 210 5.44 27.13 -19.61
C ILE A 210 4.73 27.36 -18.26
N ARG A 211 5.43 27.96 -17.28
CA ARG A 211 4.94 28.10 -15.90
C ARG A 211 3.54 28.75 -15.79
N SER A 212 3.27 29.82 -16.54
CA SER A 212 1.98 30.52 -16.50
C SER A 212 0.84 29.66 -17.06
N GLU A 213 1.07 28.99 -18.18
CA GLU A 213 0.10 28.08 -18.80
C GLU A 213 -0.16 26.87 -17.92
N ARG A 214 0.91 26.31 -17.32
CA ARG A 214 0.82 25.19 -16.39
C ARG A 214 -0.07 25.51 -15.20
N MET A 215 0.05 26.70 -14.59
CA MET A 215 -0.83 27.09 -13.48
C MET A 215 -2.28 27.25 -13.94
N ARG A 216 -2.53 27.90 -15.08
CA ARG A 216 -3.87 27.99 -15.65
C ARG A 216 -4.49 26.62 -15.92
N LYS A 217 -3.69 25.70 -16.47
CA LYS A 217 -4.10 24.33 -16.79
C LYS A 217 -4.34 23.49 -15.54
N ILE A 218 -3.51 23.59 -14.51
CA ILE A 218 -3.76 22.94 -13.21
C ILE A 218 -5.11 23.40 -12.64
N ASN A 219 -5.36 24.71 -12.60
CA ASN A 219 -6.61 25.25 -12.05
C ASN A 219 -7.84 24.85 -12.89
N GLY A 220 -7.66 24.74 -14.21
CA GLY A 220 -8.73 24.44 -15.16
C GLY A 220 -9.02 22.95 -15.31
N GLU A 221 -8.00 22.10 -15.27
CA GLU A 221 -8.04 20.70 -15.72
C GLU A 221 -7.69 19.68 -14.63
N LEU A 222 -7.13 20.05 -13.47
CA LEU A 222 -6.91 19.06 -12.41
C LEU A 222 -8.23 18.79 -11.68
N ALA A 223 -8.67 17.54 -11.64
CA ALA A 223 -9.86 17.14 -10.90
C ALA A 223 -9.51 16.68 -9.48
N TYR A 224 -8.55 15.76 -9.36
CA TYR A 224 -8.30 15.07 -8.10
C TYR A 224 -6.83 14.69 -7.90
N VAL A 225 -6.42 14.67 -6.64
CA VAL A 225 -5.12 14.21 -6.16
C VAL A 225 -5.35 13.38 -4.90
N THR A 226 -4.69 12.23 -4.81
CA THR A 226 -4.55 11.46 -3.57
C THR A 226 -3.08 11.13 -3.34
N ILE A 227 -2.68 11.08 -2.07
CA ILE A 227 -1.34 10.64 -1.64
C ILE A 227 -1.60 9.62 -0.54
N SER A 228 -1.09 8.40 -0.68
CA SER A 228 -1.23 7.42 0.39
C SER A 228 -0.38 7.84 1.59
N PRO A 229 -0.97 7.98 2.79
CA PRO A 229 -0.20 8.25 4.00
C PRO A 229 0.52 6.98 4.52
N TYR A 230 0.28 5.81 3.91
CA TYR A 230 0.78 4.51 4.36
C TYR A 230 1.85 3.89 3.46
N SER A 231 2.16 4.49 2.32
CA SER A 231 3.31 4.03 1.50
C SER A 231 4.62 4.17 2.27
N ARG A 232 5.65 3.38 1.98
CA ARG A 232 6.93 3.49 2.69
C ARG A 232 7.71 4.74 2.27
N HIS A 233 7.66 5.09 0.99
CA HIS A 233 8.48 6.15 0.41
C HIS A 233 7.68 7.37 -0.08
N GLY A 234 6.34 7.34 -0.02
CA GLY A 234 5.50 8.37 -0.61
C GLY A 234 5.26 8.17 -2.11
N ASP A 235 5.47 6.95 -2.61
CA ASP A 235 5.40 6.60 -4.04
C ASP A 235 4.03 6.02 -4.45
N THR A 236 3.08 5.95 -3.51
CA THR A 236 1.68 5.62 -3.82
C THR A 236 0.84 6.89 -3.92
N PHE A 237 0.39 7.21 -5.13
CA PHE A 237 -0.35 8.44 -5.43
C PHE A 237 -1.24 8.29 -6.66
N VAL A 238 -2.23 9.17 -6.79
CA VAL A 238 -3.12 9.26 -7.95
C VAL A 238 -3.31 10.71 -8.34
N PHE A 239 -3.17 11.00 -9.63
CA PHE A 239 -3.49 12.28 -10.25
C PHE A 239 -4.53 12.08 -11.33
N ILE A 240 -5.64 12.83 -11.29
CA ILE A 240 -6.73 12.71 -12.27
C ILE A 240 -7.06 14.10 -12.81
N LYS A 241 -7.07 14.23 -14.14
CA LYS A 241 -7.60 15.41 -14.83
C LYS A 241 -9.11 15.34 -14.98
N LYS A 242 -9.72 16.50 -15.20
CA LYS A 242 -11.14 16.61 -15.50
C LYS A 242 -11.49 15.84 -16.75
N GLN A 243 -12.65 15.20 -16.70
CA GLN A 243 -13.17 14.39 -17.77
C GLN A 243 -13.67 15.30 -18.90
N VAL A 244 -13.30 14.95 -20.13
CA VAL A 244 -13.93 15.49 -21.32
C VAL A 244 -15.08 14.55 -21.69
N GLN A 245 -16.27 15.09 -21.94
CA GLN A 245 -17.46 14.29 -22.24
C GLN A 245 -17.17 13.24 -23.32
N GLY A 246 -17.52 11.98 -23.04
CA GLY A 246 -17.31 10.85 -23.95
C GLY A 246 -15.88 10.28 -23.99
N LYS A 247 -14.95 10.79 -23.16
CA LYS A 247 -13.59 10.26 -23.01
C LYS A 247 -13.32 9.84 -21.56
N GLU A 248 -12.43 8.88 -21.39
CA GLU A 248 -11.87 8.57 -20.07
C GLU A 248 -11.02 9.77 -19.58
N PRO A 249 -11.08 10.15 -18.29
CA PRO A 249 -10.24 11.21 -17.76
C PRO A 249 -8.75 10.82 -17.87
N PRO A 250 -7.86 11.74 -18.27
CA PRO A 250 -6.42 11.49 -18.21
C PRO A 250 -5.97 11.32 -16.75
N PHE A 251 -5.19 10.28 -16.46
CA PHE A 251 -4.69 9.98 -15.11
C PHE A 251 -3.26 9.46 -15.09
N ILE A 252 -2.63 9.58 -13.92
CA ILE A 252 -1.43 8.84 -13.53
C ILE A 252 -1.69 8.21 -12.16
N VAL A 253 -1.43 6.92 -12.03
CA VAL A 253 -1.57 6.14 -10.81
C VAL A 253 -0.26 5.41 -10.55
N SER A 254 0.22 5.46 -9.32
CA SER A 254 1.40 4.74 -8.86
C SER A 254 1.05 4.04 -7.55
N PHE A 255 1.38 2.76 -7.44
CA PHE A 255 1.40 2.01 -6.20
C PHE A 255 2.82 1.55 -5.94
N GLU A 256 3.27 1.64 -4.69
CA GLU A 256 4.67 1.34 -4.36
C GLU A 256 5.00 -0.14 -4.64
N GLY A 257 6.06 -0.36 -5.42
CA GLY A 257 6.46 -1.69 -5.88
C GLY A 257 5.79 -2.14 -7.18
N GLU A 258 4.84 -1.37 -7.73
CA GLU A 258 4.18 -1.64 -9.00
C GLU A 258 4.64 -0.66 -10.09
N PRO A 259 4.52 -1.02 -11.38
CA PRO A 259 4.71 -0.07 -12.47
C PRO A 259 3.75 1.12 -12.37
N VAL A 260 4.21 2.30 -12.77
CA VAL A 260 3.31 3.47 -12.88
C VAL A 260 2.35 3.25 -14.05
N HIS A 261 1.05 3.37 -13.78
CA HIS A 261 -0.01 3.28 -14.77
C HIS A 261 -0.45 4.68 -15.19
N SER A 262 -0.58 4.90 -16.50
CA SER A 262 -0.96 6.19 -17.08
C SER A 262 -1.70 5.96 -18.39
N ASN A 263 -2.79 6.69 -18.61
CA ASN A 263 -3.49 6.72 -19.90
C ASN A 263 -3.23 8.05 -20.66
N LEU A 264 -2.19 8.78 -20.27
CA LEU A 264 -1.79 9.98 -21.00
C LEU A 264 -1.44 9.57 -22.43
N THR A 265 -2.25 10.04 -23.39
CA THR A 265 -1.87 9.98 -24.80
C THR A 265 -0.59 10.79 -24.95
N ILE A 266 0.53 10.09 -25.11
CA ILE A 266 1.76 10.71 -25.57
C ILE A 266 1.41 11.27 -26.94
N SER A 267 1.16 12.57 -27.00
CA SER A 267 1.08 13.27 -28.28
C SER A 267 2.48 13.18 -28.86
N THR A 268 2.74 12.12 -29.64
CA THR A 268 3.88 12.01 -30.53
C THR A 268 3.66 13.02 -31.64
N ALA A 269 3.68 14.32 -31.30
CA ALA A 269 3.76 15.41 -32.24
C ALA A 269 5.20 15.39 -32.76
N GLN A 270 5.44 14.46 -33.67
CA GLN A 270 6.54 14.49 -34.61
C GLN A 270 6.40 15.82 -35.34
N ALA A 271 7.33 16.73 -35.05
CA ALA A 271 7.39 18.05 -35.63
C ALA A 271 7.47 17.94 -37.17
N THR A 272 6.35 18.14 -37.85
CA THR A 272 6.38 18.72 -39.19
C THR A 272 6.86 20.14 -39.02
N ALA A 273 8.15 20.34 -39.25
CA ALA A 273 8.81 21.62 -39.24
C ALA A 273 8.24 22.48 -40.37
N ASP A 274 7.31 23.37 -40.04
CA ASP A 274 7.00 24.51 -40.89
C ASP A 274 8.07 25.58 -40.68
N ALA A 275 8.76 25.88 -41.78
CA ALA A 275 9.79 26.87 -41.88
C ALA A 275 9.22 28.28 -41.72
N VAL A 276 9.64 29.01 -40.67
CA VAL A 276 9.50 30.46 -40.62
C VAL A 276 10.81 31.10 -40.14
N THR A 277 11.55 31.56 -41.15
CA THR A 277 12.20 32.86 -41.29
C THR A 277 12.69 33.58 -40.03
N ALA A 278 14.01 33.75 -40.00
CA ALA A 278 14.77 34.53 -39.04
C ALA A 278 14.32 36.00 -38.94
N SER A 279 14.16 36.50 -37.72
CA SER A 279 14.29 37.92 -37.40
C SER A 279 15.02 38.09 -36.06
N LYS A 280 16.19 38.74 -36.15
CA LYS A 280 17.07 39.10 -35.02
C LYS A 280 16.51 40.32 -34.29
N ARG A 281 16.55 40.30 -32.94
CA ARG A 281 17.18 41.35 -32.12
C ARG A 281 17.18 40.99 -30.62
N PRO A 282 18.20 41.40 -29.85
CA PRO A 282 18.30 41.13 -28.42
C PRO A 282 17.85 42.33 -27.58
N HIS A 283 17.17 42.06 -26.47
CA HIS A 283 17.11 43.01 -25.35
C HIS A 283 17.40 42.29 -24.04
N SER A 284 18.51 42.72 -23.44
CA SER A 284 18.92 42.47 -22.07
C SER A 284 18.02 43.23 -21.10
N ALA A 285 17.55 42.56 -20.05
CA ALA A 285 16.98 43.21 -18.88
C ALA A 285 17.35 42.43 -17.61
N GLN A 286 18.27 43.06 -16.88
CA GLN A 286 18.79 42.77 -15.56
C GLN A 286 17.82 43.35 -14.51
N ARG A 287 17.35 42.54 -13.55
CA ARG A 287 16.71 42.92 -12.26
C ARG A 287 16.13 41.65 -11.60
N ASN A 288 16.03 41.45 -10.29
CA ASN A 288 16.52 42.14 -9.10
C ASN A 288 16.43 41.08 -7.99
N ARG A 289 17.51 40.85 -7.24
CA ARG A 289 17.47 40.07 -5.99
C ARG A 289 17.23 41.04 -4.84
N GLN A 290 16.16 40.87 -4.07
CA GLN A 290 16.05 41.45 -2.74
C GLN A 290 15.53 40.38 -1.79
N ALA A 291 16.43 39.95 -0.90
CA ALA A 291 16.15 39.15 0.27
C ALA A 291 15.98 40.11 1.46
N PHE A 292 14.96 39.87 2.29
CA PHE A 292 14.87 40.44 3.63
C PHE A 292 15.22 39.37 4.66
N ALA A 293 16.00 39.76 5.66
CA ALA A 293 16.48 38.95 6.76
C ALA A 293 15.99 39.48 8.11
N LEU A 294 16.14 38.63 9.13
CA LEU A 294 16.01 38.77 10.61
C LEU A 294 14.69 38.31 11.24
N PRO A 295 14.68 37.90 12.54
CA PRO A 295 15.80 37.57 13.45
C PRO A 295 15.75 36.16 14.07
N LYS A 296 16.90 35.76 14.62
CA LYS A 296 17.14 34.60 15.50
C LYS A 296 16.54 34.83 16.88
N GLU A 297 15.95 33.79 17.47
CA GLU A 297 15.83 33.63 18.92
C GLU A 297 16.22 32.20 19.33
N THR A 298 16.79 32.11 20.53
CA THR A 298 17.56 30.99 21.09
C THR A 298 16.89 30.48 22.36
N SER A 299 17.27 29.25 22.75
CA SER A 299 17.07 28.53 24.03
C SER A 299 16.02 27.41 23.97
N LEU A 300 16.14 26.23 24.60
CA LEU A 300 17.18 25.45 25.32
C LEU A 300 16.61 23.99 25.38
N PRO A 301 17.40 22.93 25.68
CA PRO A 301 16.98 21.55 25.47
C PRO A 301 16.21 20.97 26.66
N ASP A 302 15.15 20.20 26.40
CA ASP A 302 14.46 19.38 27.42
C ASP A 302 14.71 17.90 27.12
N HIS A 303 15.41 17.25 28.05
CA HIS A 303 15.75 15.83 28.01
C HIS A 303 14.64 15.04 28.72
N ARG A 304 13.80 14.33 27.96
CA ARG A 304 12.93 13.29 28.54
C ARG A 304 13.00 11.97 27.77
N ILE A 305 13.22 10.94 28.58
CA ILE A 305 13.51 9.55 28.26
C ILE A 305 12.29 8.92 27.57
N GLN A 306 12.52 8.37 26.36
CA GLN A 306 11.54 7.63 25.60
C GLN A 306 11.46 6.18 26.09
N HIS A 307 10.27 5.72 26.43
CA HIS A 307 9.95 4.29 26.49
C HIS A 307 9.76 3.79 25.06
N ILE A 308 10.60 2.85 24.63
CA ILE A 308 10.51 2.16 23.34
C ILE A 308 9.45 1.04 23.48
N PRO A 309 8.32 1.10 22.76
CA PRO A 309 7.41 -0.04 22.65
C PRO A 309 8.08 -1.12 21.79
N HIS A 310 8.02 -2.37 22.26
CA HIS A 310 8.51 -3.54 21.54
C HIS A 310 7.77 -3.71 20.20
N ASN A 311 8.49 -3.62 19.09
CA ASN A 311 7.97 -3.97 17.77
C ASN A 311 7.76 -5.50 17.69
N PRO A 312 6.65 -5.98 17.10
CA PRO A 312 6.51 -7.39 16.77
C PRO A 312 7.59 -7.78 15.75
N GLU A 313 8.34 -8.85 16.06
CA GLU A 313 9.46 -9.34 15.23
C GLU A 313 9.01 -9.58 13.79
N GLU A 314 9.70 -8.96 12.83
CA GLU A 314 9.54 -9.26 11.40
C GLU A 314 10.02 -10.70 11.12
N ASP A 315 9.25 -11.45 10.34
CA ASP A 315 9.58 -12.83 9.94
C ASP A 315 10.74 -12.87 8.93
N VAL A 316 11.97 -12.85 9.46
CA VAL A 316 13.20 -12.92 8.66
C VAL A 316 13.47 -14.37 8.25
N PRO A 317 13.80 -14.66 6.96
CA PRO A 317 14.23 -15.98 6.52
C PRO A 317 15.37 -16.51 7.39
N PHE A 318 15.36 -17.80 7.71
CA PHE A 318 16.37 -18.42 8.56
C PHE A 318 16.94 -19.70 7.95
N GLN A 319 18.02 -20.19 8.55
CA GLN A 319 18.69 -21.44 8.19
C GLN A 319 18.97 -22.24 9.46
N TRP A 320 18.80 -23.56 9.45
CA TRP A 320 19.26 -24.38 10.58
C TRP A 320 20.76 -24.64 10.45
N ALA A 321 21.47 -24.54 11.57
CA ALA A 321 22.85 -25.00 11.68
C ALA A 321 23.00 -25.93 12.89
N THR A 322 23.95 -26.84 12.85
CA THR A 322 24.34 -27.67 13.99
C THR A 322 25.60 -27.09 14.62
N SER A 323 25.61 -26.89 15.94
CA SER A 323 26.80 -26.38 16.61
C SER A 323 27.94 -27.40 16.58
N LYS A 324 29.13 -26.98 16.10
CA LYS A 324 30.36 -27.78 16.07
C LYS A 324 31.03 -27.88 17.45
N LYS A 325 30.77 -26.94 18.36
CA LYS A 325 31.48 -26.76 19.64
C LYS A 325 30.52 -26.41 20.78
N SER A 326 30.96 -26.59 22.03
CA SER A 326 30.23 -26.15 23.23
C SER A 326 30.88 -24.89 23.81
N GLY A 327 30.08 -24.02 24.43
CA GLY A 327 30.53 -22.74 25.00
C GLY A 327 30.32 -21.55 24.05
N ARG A 328 31.12 -20.50 24.23
CA ARG A 328 31.11 -19.29 23.40
C ARG A 328 32.40 -19.20 22.57
N PRO A 329 32.34 -18.65 21.33
CA PRO A 329 33.54 -18.26 20.57
C PRO A 329 34.58 -17.50 21.41
N HIS A 330 34.13 -16.52 22.19
CA HIS A 330 34.88 -15.73 23.15
C HIS A 330 34.22 -15.83 24.52
N ARG A 331 34.92 -16.45 25.49
CA ARG A 331 34.36 -16.78 26.83
C ARG A 331 33.82 -15.58 27.60
N ASN A 332 34.36 -14.38 27.36
CA ASN A 332 34.05 -13.18 28.15
C ASN A 332 33.02 -12.25 27.48
N ASP A 333 32.59 -12.55 26.25
CA ASP A 333 31.73 -11.66 25.48
C ASP A 333 30.24 -11.98 25.72
N GLY A 334 29.55 -11.03 26.34
CA GLY A 334 28.15 -11.18 26.75
C GLY A 334 27.14 -11.28 25.58
N TRP A 335 27.51 -10.79 24.40
CA TRP A 335 26.68 -10.73 23.20
C TRP A 335 26.69 -12.04 22.38
N GLU A 336 27.61 -12.96 22.67
CA GLU A 336 27.67 -14.26 22.01
C GLU A 336 26.74 -15.29 22.64
N LEU A 337 26.13 -16.12 21.80
CA LEU A 337 25.26 -17.18 22.28
C LEU A 337 26.08 -18.37 22.76
N GLU A 338 25.83 -18.85 23.97
CA GLU A 338 26.42 -20.08 24.48
C GLU A 338 25.79 -21.29 23.80
N LEU A 339 26.63 -22.09 23.14
CA LEU A 339 26.20 -23.25 22.35
C LEU A 339 26.47 -24.56 23.08
N THR A 340 25.70 -25.58 22.72
CA THR A 340 25.99 -26.97 23.07
C THR A 340 26.32 -27.73 21.79
N LYS A 341 27.49 -28.37 21.72
CA LYS A 341 27.93 -29.16 20.56
C LYS A 341 26.85 -30.17 20.14
N GLY A 342 26.59 -30.26 18.84
CA GLY A 342 25.61 -31.16 18.24
C GLY A 342 24.17 -30.67 18.31
N LYS A 343 23.87 -29.54 18.96
CA LYS A 343 22.51 -28.98 18.96
C LYS A 343 22.24 -28.18 17.69
N LYS A 344 21.02 -28.33 17.17
CA LYS A 344 20.48 -27.47 16.10
C LYS A 344 20.18 -26.08 16.65
N ILE A 345 20.54 -25.06 15.89
CA ILE A 345 20.27 -23.66 16.18
C ILE A 345 19.72 -22.96 14.95
N LYS A 346 18.84 -21.98 15.17
CA LYS A 346 18.15 -21.24 14.12
C LYS A 346 18.97 -20.00 13.76
N VAL A 347 19.54 -19.93 12.56
CA VAL A 347 20.34 -18.81 12.07
C VAL A 347 19.41 -17.84 11.34
N THR A 348 19.15 -16.66 11.91
CA THR A 348 18.16 -15.71 11.41
C THR A 348 18.75 -14.66 10.48
N ARG A 349 20.05 -14.37 10.56
CA ARG A 349 20.69 -13.36 9.71
C ARG A 349 22.20 -13.60 9.57
N ASP A 350 22.73 -13.45 8.36
CA ASP A 350 24.16 -13.30 8.12
C ASP A 350 24.56 -11.83 8.37
N MET A 351 25.50 -11.61 9.28
CA MET A 351 25.98 -10.29 9.69
C MET A 351 27.29 -9.91 8.97
N GLY A 352 27.74 -10.76 8.04
CA GLY A 352 29.00 -10.61 7.32
C GLY A 352 30.22 -11.05 8.14
N ARG A 353 31.37 -11.17 7.47
CA ARG A 353 32.66 -11.59 8.07
C ARG A 353 32.57 -12.91 8.85
N GLY A 354 31.68 -13.80 8.41
CA GLY A 354 31.44 -15.08 9.05
C GLY A 354 30.67 -15.01 10.37
N TRP A 355 30.05 -13.87 10.72
CA TRP A 355 29.20 -13.76 11.90
C TRP A 355 27.73 -13.95 11.56
N PHE A 356 27.02 -14.66 12.42
CA PHE A 356 25.61 -14.96 12.24
C PHE A 356 24.83 -14.58 13.49
N LEU A 357 23.66 -13.97 13.30
CA LEU A 357 22.66 -13.84 14.35
C LEU A 357 21.89 -15.15 14.42
N VAL A 358 21.85 -15.74 15.62
CA VAL A 358 21.22 -17.03 15.85
C VAL A 358 20.26 -16.97 17.03
N MET A 359 19.28 -17.87 17.03
CA MET A 359 18.30 -18.05 18.10
C MET A 359 18.45 -19.46 18.67
N GLY A 360 18.71 -19.53 19.98
CA GLY A 360 18.84 -20.79 20.73
C GLY A 360 17.48 -21.41 21.06
N ALA A 361 17.50 -22.63 21.63
CA ALA A 361 16.29 -23.39 21.96
C ALA A 361 15.35 -22.69 22.98
N GLN A 362 15.86 -21.73 23.76
CA GLN A 362 15.09 -20.93 24.72
C GLN A 362 14.58 -19.61 24.13
N GLY A 363 14.66 -19.42 22.81
CA GLY A 363 14.29 -18.16 22.14
C GLY A 363 15.30 -17.01 22.34
N ARG A 364 16.38 -17.22 23.10
CA ARG A 364 17.46 -16.24 23.26
C ARG A 364 18.22 -16.06 21.95
N GLN A 365 18.32 -14.81 21.50
CA GLN A 365 19.15 -14.43 20.37
C GLN A 365 20.58 -14.12 20.82
N GLY A 366 21.55 -14.38 19.96
CA GLY A 366 22.94 -13.99 20.16
C GLY A 366 23.76 -14.23 18.91
N TYR A 367 25.02 -13.81 18.93
CA TYR A 367 25.90 -13.94 17.76
C TYR A 367 26.76 -15.20 17.87
N VAL A 368 27.00 -15.82 16.72
CA VAL A 368 27.91 -16.96 16.59
C VAL A 368 28.73 -16.83 15.31
N HIS A 369 30.02 -17.10 15.40
CA HIS A 369 30.90 -17.17 14.23
C HIS A 369 30.71 -18.49 13.48
N GLY A 370 30.69 -18.46 12.14
CA GLY A 370 30.42 -19.59 11.25
C GLY A 370 31.39 -20.76 11.39
N SER A 371 32.60 -20.53 11.92
CA SER A 371 33.52 -21.62 12.27
C SER A 371 33.01 -22.53 13.40
N TRP A 372 31.96 -22.11 14.12
CA TRP A 372 31.26 -22.87 15.15
C TRP A 372 29.98 -23.54 14.62
N LEU A 373 29.60 -23.27 13.38
CA LEU A 373 28.36 -23.73 12.78
C LEU A 373 28.64 -24.72 11.67
N ASP A 374 27.88 -25.81 11.68
CA ASP A 374 27.75 -26.74 10.57
C ASP A 374 26.40 -26.52 9.90
N PHE A 375 26.42 -25.89 8.73
CA PHE A 375 25.21 -25.64 7.95
C PHE A 375 24.76 -26.87 7.14
N GLY A 376 25.44 -28.01 7.28
CA GLY A 376 25.10 -29.24 6.58
C GLY A 376 25.21 -29.07 5.07
N ASP A 377 24.15 -29.43 4.35
CA ASP A 377 23.99 -29.28 2.90
C ASP A 377 23.79 -27.83 2.44
N GLY A 378 23.75 -26.87 3.37
CA GLY A 378 23.58 -25.46 3.06
C GLY A 378 22.16 -25.08 2.68
N LYS A 379 21.16 -25.97 2.84
CA LYS A 379 19.78 -25.64 2.53
C LYS A 379 19.23 -24.62 3.54
N VAL A 380 18.75 -23.49 3.04
CA VAL A 380 18.05 -22.48 3.83
C VAL A 380 16.65 -23.01 4.13
N HIS A 381 16.43 -23.48 5.35
CA HIS A 381 15.12 -23.96 5.79
C HIS A 381 14.18 -22.78 6.00
N ARG A 382 13.20 -22.60 5.11
CA ARG A 382 12.08 -21.71 5.38
C ARG A 382 11.14 -22.41 6.36
N ASP A 383 10.62 -21.66 7.33
CA ASP A 383 9.44 -22.11 8.06
C ASP A 383 8.34 -22.41 7.04
N LEU A 384 7.81 -23.64 7.05
CA LEU A 384 6.81 -24.09 6.09
C LEU A 384 5.57 -23.18 6.12
N GLN A 385 5.24 -22.58 7.27
CA GLN A 385 4.13 -21.64 7.38
C GLN A 385 4.44 -20.30 6.68
N ALA A 386 5.66 -19.79 6.82
CA ALA A 386 6.13 -18.62 6.07
C ALA A 386 6.24 -18.92 4.57
N ALA A 387 6.76 -20.09 4.19
CA ALA A 387 6.84 -20.54 2.80
C ALA A 387 5.45 -20.66 2.16
N TYR A 388 4.48 -21.23 2.87
CA TYR A 388 3.09 -21.29 2.42
C TYR A 388 2.47 -19.89 2.30
N THR A 389 2.76 -18.99 3.25
CA THR A 389 2.28 -17.60 3.21
C THR A 389 2.81 -16.88 1.97
N GLN A 390 4.09 -17.05 1.65
CA GLN A 390 4.70 -16.52 0.44
C GLN A 390 4.09 -17.14 -0.81
N PHE A 391 4.03 -18.48 -0.91
CA PHE A 391 3.39 -19.19 -2.02
C PHE A 391 1.97 -18.67 -2.28
N ARG A 392 1.18 -18.48 -1.22
CA ARG A 392 -0.20 -17.99 -1.31
C ARG A 392 -0.27 -16.53 -1.74
N GLY A 393 0.68 -15.70 -1.33
CA GLY A 393 0.84 -14.32 -1.81
C GLY A 393 1.11 -14.30 -3.31
N ASP A 394 2.09 -15.08 -3.76
CA ASP A 394 2.49 -15.17 -5.17
C ASP A 394 1.33 -15.70 -6.03
N VAL A 395 0.64 -16.76 -5.61
CA VAL A 395 -0.57 -17.28 -6.29
C VAL A 395 -1.70 -16.25 -6.35
N LYS A 396 -1.89 -15.44 -5.30
CA LYS A 396 -2.89 -14.37 -5.30
C LYS A 396 -2.53 -13.30 -6.32
N MET A 397 -1.25 -12.94 -6.45
CA MET A 397 -0.79 -11.99 -7.47
C MET A 397 -1.09 -12.49 -8.89
N LEU A 398 -0.96 -13.81 -9.15
CA LEU A 398 -1.34 -14.40 -10.44
C LEU A 398 -2.81 -14.15 -10.80
N GLN A 399 -3.69 -14.12 -9.80
CA GLN A 399 -5.14 -13.97 -10.00
C GLN A 399 -5.56 -12.51 -10.25
N LEU A 400 -4.73 -11.54 -9.87
CA LEU A 400 -5.05 -10.11 -9.96
C LEU A 400 -4.73 -9.50 -11.34
N ALA A 401 -3.80 -10.08 -12.10
CA ALA A 401 -3.35 -9.52 -13.39
C ALA A 401 -3.36 -10.56 -14.52
N PRO A 402 -4.53 -10.84 -15.15
CA PRO A 402 -4.62 -11.74 -16.30
C PRO A 402 -3.74 -11.28 -17.48
N GLY A 403 -2.93 -12.18 -18.04
CA GLY A 403 -2.11 -11.94 -19.23
C GLY A 403 -0.68 -11.44 -18.97
N TRP A 404 -0.24 -11.35 -17.71
CA TRP A 404 1.04 -10.72 -17.35
C TRP A 404 2.09 -11.70 -16.81
N LEU A 405 1.73 -12.96 -16.59
CA LEU A 405 2.69 -13.93 -16.10
C LEU A 405 3.67 -14.30 -17.22
N VAL A 406 4.93 -13.96 -17.03
CA VAL A 406 6.04 -14.29 -17.96
C VAL A 406 6.89 -15.46 -17.48
N LYS A 407 6.72 -15.89 -16.23
CA LYS A 407 7.47 -17.01 -15.65
C LYS A 407 6.64 -17.74 -14.59
N PHE A 408 6.72 -19.06 -14.57
CA PHE A 408 6.08 -19.87 -13.53
C PHE A 408 6.78 -19.69 -12.17
N PRO A 409 6.05 -19.64 -11.04
CA PRO A 409 6.65 -19.58 -9.71
C PRO A 409 7.66 -20.70 -9.48
N ASN A 410 8.86 -20.38 -8.99
CA ASN A 410 9.87 -21.39 -8.68
C ASN A 410 9.45 -22.18 -7.44
N MET A 411 8.81 -23.34 -7.64
CA MET A 411 8.21 -24.09 -6.54
C MET A 411 9.25 -24.62 -5.54
N ALA A 412 10.44 -24.99 -6.02
CA ALA A 412 11.56 -25.44 -5.17
C ALA A 412 12.03 -24.35 -4.21
N SER A 413 11.76 -23.08 -4.51
CA SER A 413 12.07 -21.97 -3.59
C SER A 413 11.15 -21.92 -2.37
N TYR A 414 9.95 -22.51 -2.45
CA TYR A 414 9.03 -22.61 -1.31
C TYR A 414 9.29 -23.87 -0.49
N VAL A 415 9.53 -25.01 -1.15
CA VAL A 415 9.69 -26.31 -0.49
C VAL A 415 10.55 -27.26 -1.33
N ASP A 416 11.50 -27.95 -0.70
CA ASP A 416 12.32 -29.01 -1.31
C ASP A 416 12.89 -29.95 -0.22
N GLU A 417 11.98 -30.62 0.49
CA GLU A 417 12.33 -31.41 1.68
C GLU A 417 12.33 -32.92 1.43
N CYS A 418 11.55 -33.40 0.47
CA CYS A 418 11.43 -34.82 0.16
C CYS A 418 12.73 -35.38 -0.43
N SER A 419 13.30 -36.38 0.24
CA SER A 419 14.54 -37.07 -0.11
C SER A 419 14.33 -38.47 -0.68
N GLN A 420 13.10 -38.86 -1.01
CA GLN A 420 12.83 -40.18 -1.60
C GLN A 420 13.50 -40.30 -2.97
N LEU A 421 14.21 -41.41 -3.21
CA LEU A 421 15.00 -41.63 -4.43
C LEU A 421 14.18 -41.42 -5.73
N GLY A 422 12.94 -41.91 -5.78
CA GLY A 422 12.06 -41.71 -6.94
C GLY A 422 11.55 -40.28 -7.10
N CYS A 423 11.57 -39.46 -6.04
CA CYS A 423 11.21 -38.04 -6.11
C CYS A 423 12.38 -37.18 -6.60
N GLN A 424 13.63 -37.55 -6.28
CA GLN A 424 14.82 -36.79 -6.70
C GLN A 424 14.94 -36.72 -8.22
N GLN A 425 14.74 -37.83 -8.92
CA GLN A 425 14.73 -37.88 -10.39
C GLN A 425 13.65 -36.96 -11.01
N LEU A 426 12.53 -36.74 -10.32
CA LEU A 426 11.48 -35.83 -10.78
C LEU A 426 11.87 -34.36 -10.58
N LYS A 427 12.62 -34.07 -9.52
CA LYS A 427 13.04 -32.71 -9.13
C LYS A 427 14.20 -32.16 -9.98
N GLU A 428 15.06 -33.03 -10.47
CA GLU A 428 16.24 -32.66 -11.28
C GLU A 428 15.89 -32.22 -12.71
N ASP A 429 14.63 -32.39 -13.14
CA ASP A 429 14.17 -31.98 -14.47
C ASP A 429 13.76 -30.50 -14.45
N ASP A 430 14.62 -29.63 -14.99
CA ASP A 430 14.41 -28.17 -15.06
C ASP A 430 13.17 -27.76 -15.88
N THR A 431 12.59 -28.67 -16.68
CA THR A 431 11.33 -28.42 -17.41
C THR A 431 10.08 -28.64 -16.54
N LYS A 432 10.27 -29.13 -15.31
CA LYS A 432 9.21 -29.44 -14.35
C LYS A 432 9.18 -28.42 -13.20
N LEU A 433 8.32 -28.68 -12.23
CA LEU A 433 8.13 -27.81 -11.06
C LEU A 433 9.33 -27.77 -10.11
N GLY A 434 10.30 -28.70 -10.22
CA GLY A 434 11.39 -28.84 -9.25
C GLY A 434 10.94 -29.34 -7.86
N ILE A 435 9.69 -29.77 -7.71
CA ILE A 435 9.12 -30.35 -6.49
C ILE A 435 8.38 -31.66 -6.77
N CYS A 436 8.19 -32.49 -5.76
CA CYS A 436 7.33 -33.68 -5.85
C CYS A 436 6.02 -33.49 -5.08
N ILE A 437 5.12 -34.47 -5.19
CA ILE A 437 3.83 -34.45 -4.47
C ILE A 437 3.99 -34.39 -2.94
N HIS A 438 5.05 -35.00 -2.40
CA HIS A 438 5.32 -34.97 -0.96
C HIS A 438 5.69 -33.55 -0.50
N ASP A 439 6.53 -32.83 -1.26
CA ASP A 439 6.86 -31.44 -0.94
C ASP A 439 5.63 -30.55 -1.01
N LEU A 440 4.82 -30.70 -2.07
CA LEU A 440 3.57 -29.95 -2.18
C LEU A 440 2.63 -30.25 -1.01
N ARG A 441 2.55 -31.51 -0.56
CA ARG A 441 1.75 -31.88 0.61
C ARG A 441 2.20 -31.14 1.86
N GLU A 442 3.50 -31.14 2.16
CA GLU A 442 4.05 -30.46 3.35
C GLU A 442 3.82 -28.95 3.28
N LEU A 443 4.04 -28.34 2.12
CA LEU A 443 3.77 -26.91 1.90
C LEU A 443 2.30 -26.56 2.13
N LEU A 444 1.37 -27.35 1.58
CA LEU A 444 -0.07 -27.09 1.72
C LEU A 444 -0.59 -27.47 3.13
N ALA A 445 -0.01 -28.46 3.79
CA ALA A 445 -0.35 -28.83 5.16
C ALA A 445 -0.05 -27.69 6.16
N ALA A 446 1.00 -26.90 5.90
CA ALA A 446 1.34 -25.72 6.69
C ALA A 446 0.26 -24.63 6.69
N SER A 447 -0.74 -24.72 5.80
CA SER A 447 -1.93 -23.86 5.83
C SER A 447 -2.86 -24.11 7.02
N GLY A 448 -2.79 -25.30 7.63
CA GLY A 448 -3.76 -25.78 8.62
C GLY A 448 -5.16 -26.05 8.07
N LYS A 449 -5.36 -26.02 6.73
CA LYS A 449 -6.68 -26.08 6.06
C LYS A 449 -6.78 -27.14 4.96
N CYS A 450 -5.87 -28.13 4.93
CA CYS A 450 -5.79 -29.11 3.86
C CYS A 450 -6.95 -30.13 3.92
N SER A 451 -8.13 -29.75 3.43
CA SER A 451 -9.30 -30.63 3.24
C SER A 451 -9.53 -30.96 1.76
N TYR A 452 -10.39 -31.94 1.46
CA TYR A 452 -10.75 -32.30 0.08
C TYR A 452 -11.33 -31.11 -0.70
N GLU A 453 -12.27 -30.37 -0.11
CA GLU A 453 -12.91 -29.19 -0.71
C GLU A 453 -11.89 -28.08 -0.96
N TRP A 454 -11.00 -27.85 0.01
CA TRP A 454 -9.96 -26.84 -0.09
C TRP A 454 -8.94 -27.17 -1.20
N LEU A 455 -8.54 -28.45 -1.30
CA LEU A 455 -7.69 -28.93 -2.38
C LEU A 455 -8.38 -28.84 -3.75
N ARG A 456 -9.71 -29.07 -3.81
CA ARG A 456 -10.50 -28.92 -5.05
C ARG A 456 -10.49 -27.47 -5.54
N GLU A 457 -10.62 -26.49 -4.64
CA GLU A 457 -10.52 -25.08 -4.99
C GLU A 457 -9.12 -24.74 -5.54
N GLY A 458 -8.07 -25.20 -4.86
CA GLY A 458 -6.69 -25.03 -5.32
C GLY A 458 -6.45 -25.66 -6.70
N ARG A 459 -6.92 -26.90 -6.91
CA ARG A 459 -6.87 -27.59 -8.21
C ARG A 459 -7.49 -26.75 -9.33
N ASN A 460 -8.62 -26.12 -9.08
CA ASN A 460 -9.31 -25.29 -10.08
C ASN A 460 -8.53 -24.03 -10.47
N VAL A 461 -7.60 -23.54 -9.64
CA VAL A 461 -6.70 -22.43 -10.00
C VAL A 461 -5.68 -22.90 -11.03
N TRP A 462 -5.17 -24.12 -10.85
CA TRP A 462 -4.12 -24.72 -11.69
C TRP A 462 -4.64 -25.43 -12.94
N HIS A 463 -5.94 -25.40 -13.23
CA HIS A 463 -6.48 -25.97 -14.46
C HIS A 463 -5.78 -25.35 -15.69
N PRO A 464 -5.17 -26.13 -16.61
CA PRO A 464 -4.30 -25.59 -17.66
C PRO A 464 -4.94 -24.47 -18.49
N ASP A 465 -6.20 -24.65 -18.92
CA ASP A 465 -6.89 -23.64 -19.74
C ASP A 465 -7.32 -22.39 -18.94
N ARG A 466 -7.51 -22.53 -17.62
CA ARG A 466 -7.77 -21.38 -16.75
C ARG A 466 -6.47 -20.64 -16.47
N PHE A 467 -5.40 -21.38 -16.19
CA PHE A 467 -4.08 -20.85 -15.90
C PHE A 467 -3.48 -20.09 -17.08
N ALA A 468 -3.69 -20.60 -18.31
CA ALA A 468 -3.25 -19.94 -19.54
C ALA A 468 -3.75 -18.49 -19.68
N ARG A 469 -4.90 -18.14 -19.06
CA ARG A 469 -5.43 -16.77 -19.05
C ARG A 469 -4.61 -15.80 -18.21
N PHE A 470 -3.80 -16.31 -17.28
CA PHE A 470 -2.88 -15.50 -16.48
C PHE A 470 -1.54 -15.29 -17.20
N CYS A 471 -1.23 -16.12 -18.19
CA CYS A 471 0.04 -16.13 -18.91
C CYS A 471 0.06 -15.08 -20.02
N HIS A 472 1.22 -14.45 -20.20
CA HIS A 472 1.52 -13.69 -21.40
C HIS A 472 1.50 -14.63 -22.62
N ALA A 473 0.96 -14.18 -23.75
CA ALA A 473 0.70 -15.02 -24.92
C ALA A 473 1.94 -15.78 -25.42
N GLU A 474 3.10 -15.14 -25.36
CA GLU A 474 4.39 -15.72 -25.80
C GLU A 474 4.93 -16.82 -24.87
N HIS A 475 4.45 -16.90 -23.64
CA HIS A 475 4.94 -17.83 -22.61
C HIS A 475 3.90 -18.90 -22.22
N VAL A 476 2.71 -18.89 -22.84
CA VAL A 476 1.62 -19.84 -22.52
C VAL A 476 2.09 -21.28 -22.71
N ASP A 477 2.74 -21.59 -23.85
CA ASP A 477 3.12 -22.96 -24.20
C ASP A 477 4.21 -23.52 -23.28
N GLU A 478 5.10 -22.65 -22.79
CA GLU A 478 6.14 -23.00 -21.81
C GLU A 478 5.55 -23.28 -20.43
N MET A 479 4.58 -22.48 -19.98
CA MET A 479 4.04 -22.55 -18.62
C MET A 479 2.88 -23.53 -18.46
N LYS A 480 2.14 -23.84 -19.53
CA LYS A 480 0.98 -24.74 -19.48
C LYS A 480 1.33 -26.14 -18.93
N PRO A 481 2.45 -26.79 -19.29
CA PRO A 481 2.86 -28.07 -18.72
C PRO A 481 3.12 -28.02 -17.21
N MET A 482 3.62 -26.89 -16.67
CA MET A 482 3.87 -26.73 -15.23
C MET A 482 2.55 -26.61 -14.45
N ALA A 483 1.59 -25.85 -14.99
CA ALA A 483 0.24 -25.77 -14.41
C ALA A 483 -0.47 -27.14 -14.44
N GLU A 484 -0.32 -27.90 -15.52
CA GLU A 484 -0.83 -29.27 -15.63
C GLU A 484 -0.22 -30.18 -14.56
N GLN A 485 1.08 -30.10 -14.32
CA GLN A 485 1.73 -30.86 -13.23
C GLN A 485 1.17 -30.49 -11.86
N MET A 486 0.97 -29.19 -11.57
CA MET A 486 0.32 -28.76 -10.33
C MET A 486 -1.09 -29.32 -10.21
N PHE A 487 -1.88 -29.25 -11.29
CA PHE A 487 -3.23 -29.81 -11.34
C PHE A 487 -3.26 -31.30 -11.04
N VAL A 488 -2.33 -32.08 -11.61
CA VAL A 488 -2.19 -33.51 -11.35
C VAL A 488 -1.79 -33.78 -9.89
N MET A 489 -0.83 -33.02 -9.34
CA MET A 489 -0.44 -33.18 -7.94
C MET A 489 -1.59 -32.88 -6.98
N TYR A 490 -2.33 -31.79 -7.19
CA TYR A 490 -3.54 -31.49 -6.41
C TYR A 490 -4.59 -32.60 -6.53
N THR A 491 -4.78 -33.16 -7.72
CA THR A 491 -5.73 -34.27 -7.95
C THR A 491 -5.36 -35.49 -7.12
N LYS A 492 -4.09 -35.89 -7.13
CA LYS A 492 -3.58 -37.00 -6.30
C LYS A 492 -3.68 -36.67 -4.81
N LEU A 493 -3.41 -35.43 -4.41
CA LEU A 493 -3.61 -34.99 -3.02
C LEU A 493 -5.06 -35.15 -2.59
N MET A 494 -6.03 -34.76 -3.43
CA MET A 494 -7.45 -34.94 -3.13
C MET A 494 -7.82 -36.40 -2.85
N GLU A 495 -7.22 -37.38 -3.56
CA GLU A 495 -7.49 -38.80 -3.31
C GLU A 495 -7.08 -39.24 -1.90
N PHE A 496 -6.01 -38.68 -1.33
CA PHE A 496 -5.60 -38.96 0.05
C PHE A 496 -6.58 -38.41 1.10
N TYR A 497 -7.40 -37.41 0.76
CA TYR A 497 -8.34 -36.75 1.66
C TYR A 497 -9.81 -37.08 1.37
N LYS A 498 -10.06 -38.02 0.46
CA LYS A 498 -11.41 -38.49 0.10
C LYS A 498 -11.85 -39.54 1.14
N VAL A 499 -12.16 -39.07 2.35
CA VAL A 499 -12.71 -39.88 3.45
C VAL A 499 -14.24 -39.90 3.38
#